data_AF-A0AAV6CIK9-F1
#
_entry.id   AF-A0AAV6CIK9-F1
#
_cell.length_a   1.000
_cell.length_b   1.000
_cell.length_c   1.000
_cell.angle_alpha   90.00
_cell.angle_beta   90.00
_cell.angle_gamma   90.00
#
_symmetry.space_group_name_H-M   'P 1'
#
loop_
_entity.id
_entity.type
_entity.pdbx_description
1 polymer ?
#
loop_
_entity_poly.entity_id
_entity_poly.type
_entity_poly.pdbx_seq_one_letter_code
_entity_poly.pdbx_strand_id
1 'polypeptide(L)'
;MVIGAPKKQYDYQTYYWQLYEITNFASNQVPVITKVPNQPTNYNNVSPIYGTDDRIIFTTDRPRDGQRHLYPQLDEYEEAPVVTGLWSLDPATGDLFLMQHSPSGSFSPIVDSYGRVIFSRWDHLQRDQQADADNAKGGSSYGTFNYSSEAASALILTNNRTEVFPEPRYKSGTANAHTFNHFFPWQINEDGTEEETLNHIGRHELGGSYRSAAFNDDPNVGELYYFGNKPNTNTLMNFLHPKESVTERGLFYGTDAPEFGTHSAGQIVAIEGDPAINPDLMKVFYITHRDTAGYDDTPSTNHTGLYRNPLPLSDGRLLAVHTTETRSDRNEGTGAAPVSRYKFRLTLLRKENGYWRADKLLTPGFSATLSWWQPDYAMTFSGEMWELDPVEVRARTRPTRRHEKLEAPEAMIFAQEGVDPQVFKTYLAQRDLALVVSRDVTGRDKGDFQQP
;
A
#
# COMPACT_ATOMS: atom_id res chain seq x y z
N MET A 1 -5.34 -3.37 -17.77
CA MET A 1 -5.29 -4.58 -18.62
C MET A 1 -3.96 -4.65 -19.33
N VAL A 2 -3.41 -5.86 -19.52
CA VAL A 2 -2.26 -6.13 -20.39
C VAL A 2 -2.75 -6.83 -21.65
N ILE A 3 -2.20 -6.46 -22.82
CA ILE A 3 -2.55 -7.09 -24.10
C ILE A 3 -1.31 -7.74 -24.67
N GLY A 4 -1.45 -9.02 -25.01
CA GLY A 4 -0.37 -9.85 -25.56
C GLY A 4 0.19 -10.82 -24.52
N ALA A 5 0.90 -11.81 -25.04
CA ALA A 5 1.63 -12.81 -24.28
C ALA A 5 2.74 -13.37 -25.19
N PRO A 6 3.85 -13.88 -24.64
CA PRO A 6 4.86 -14.60 -25.41
C PRO A 6 4.23 -15.67 -26.31
N LYS A 7 4.50 -15.63 -27.62
CA LYS A 7 3.85 -16.53 -28.60
C LYS A 7 4.59 -17.84 -28.82
N LYS A 8 5.83 -17.92 -28.35
CA LYS A 8 6.73 -19.06 -28.48
C LYS A 8 7.73 -19.10 -27.32
N GLN A 9 8.37 -20.24 -27.12
CA GLN A 9 9.49 -20.40 -26.20
C GLN A 9 10.58 -19.35 -26.49
N TYR A 10 11.17 -18.77 -25.43
CA TYR A 10 12.19 -17.72 -25.52
C TYR A 10 11.77 -16.43 -26.25
N ASP A 11 10.47 -16.09 -26.25
CA ASP A 11 9.98 -14.80 -26.76
C ASP A 11 10.03 -13.71 -25.67
N TYR A 12 11.09 -12.90 -25.69
CA TYR A 12 11.39 -11.86 -24.68
C TYR A 12 10.71 -10.50 -24.94
N GLN A 13 9.46 -10.49 -25.38
CA GLN A 13 8.72 -9.24 -25.55
C GLN A 13 8.41 -8.60 -24.20
N THR A 14 8.41 -7.27 -24.17
CA THR A 14 7.96 -6.51 -23.01
C THR A 14 6.48 -6.13 -23.17
N TYR A 15 5.70 -6.41 -22.13
CA TYR A 15 4.28 -6.07 -22.06
C TYR A 15 4.04 -5.19 -20.86
N TYR A 16 3.05 -4.29 -20.97
CA TYR A 16 2.72 -3.34 -19.91
C TYR A 16 1.24 -3.40 -19.55
N TRP A 17 0.95 -3.33 -18.26
CA TRP A 17 -0.38 -3.01 -17.77
C TRP A 17 -0.73 -1.57 -18.15
N GLN A 18 -1.91 -1.40 -18.72
CA GLN A 18 -2.43 -0.11 -19.18
C GLN A 18 -3.84 0.09 -18.65
N LEU A 19 -4.24 1.34 -18.46
CA LEU A 19 -5.55 1.76 -17.99
C LEU A 19 -6.56 1.71 -19.14
N TYR A 20 -7.74 1.18 -18.84
CA TYR A 20 -8.89 1.15 -19.74
C TYR A 20 -10.13 1.60 -18.98
N GLU A 21 -10.96 2.38 -19.65
CA GLU A 21 -12.27 2.78 -19.16
C GLU A 21 -13.32 1.81 -19.73
N ILE A 22 -14.26 1.39 -18.88
CA ILE A 22 -15.38 0.56 -19.28
C ILE A 22 -16.64 1.42 -19.19
N THR A 23 -17.41 1.50 -20.28
CA THR A 23 -18.69 2.20 -20.36
C THR A 23 -19.78 1.26 -20.90
N ASN A 24 -21.04 1.68 -20.90
CA ASN A 24 -22.17 0.92 -21.47
C ASN A 24 -22.33 -0.49 -20.90
N PHE A 25 -22.15 -0.65 -19.59
CA PHE A 25 -22.18 -1.94 -18.89
C PHE A 25 -23.40 -2.10 -17.97
N ALA A 26 -24.47 -1.32 -18.19
CA ALA A 26 -25.74 -1.57 -17.53
C ALA A 26 -26.37 -2.90 -18.02
N SER A 27 -27.39 -3.38 -17.31
CA SER A 27 -28.09 -4.61 -17.69
C SER A 27 -28.57 -4.54 -19.15
N ASN A 28 -28.29 -5.58 -19.93
CA ASN A 28 -28.58 -5.72 -21.36
C ASN A 28 -27.85 -4.73 -22.30
N GLN A 29 -26.85 -3.99 -21.82
CA GLN A 29 -25.95 -3.22 -22.67
C GLN A 29 -24.68 -4.03 -22.98
N VAL A 30 -24.00 -3.68 -24.06
CA VAL A 30 -22.70 -4.27 -24.43
C VAL A 30 -21.59 -3.37 -23.91
N PRO A 31 -20.77 -3.83 -22.95
CA PRO A 31 -19.68 -3.02 -22.42
C PRO A 31 -18.73 -2.55 -23.53
N VAL A 32 -18.36 -1.28 -23.49
CA VAL A 32 -17.36 -0.68 -24.36
C VAL A 32 -16.10 -0.47 -23.53
N ILE A 33 -14.99 -1.03 -23.98
CA ILE A 33 -13.69 -0.95 -23.31
C ILE A 33 -12.77 -0.07 -24.15
N THR A 34 -12.39 1.09 -23.61
CA THR A 34 -11.59 2.10 -24.31
C THR A 34 -10.28 2.31 -23.57
N LYS A 35 -9.15 2.29 -24.30
CA LYS A 35 -7.85 2.61 -23.69
C LYS A 35 -7.86 4.07 -23.24
N VAL A 36 -7.45 4.34 -22.01
CA VAL A 36 -7.31 5.72 -21.51
C VAL A 36 -6.24 6.44 -22.35
N PRO A 37 -6.54 7.59 -22.98
CA PRO A 37 -5.57 8.34 -23.76
C PRO A 37 -4.49 8.98 -22.87
N ASN A 38 -3.34 9.32 -23.46
CA ASN A 38 -2.24 10.06 -22.82
C ASN A 38 -1.58 9.44 -21.58
N GLN A 39 -1.98 8.25 -21.14
CA GLN A 39 -1.27 7.51 -20.09
C GLN A 39 0.15 7.10 -20.52
N PRO A 40 1.10 6.93 -19.58
CA PRO A 40 2.44 6.43 -19.89
C PRO A 40 2.37 5.03 -20.56
N THR A 41 2.93 4.90 -21.76
CA THR A 41 2.75 3.66 -22.57
C THR A 41 3.79 2.58 -22.33
N ASN A 42 4.92 2.95 -21.73
CA ASN A 42 6.09 2.07 -21.58
C ASN A 42 6.33 1.66 -20.12
N TYR A 43 5.27 1.71 -19.31
CA TYR A 43 5.28 1.46 -17.87
C TYR A 43 3.99 0.73 -17.49
N ASN A 44 4.01 -0.04 -16.41
CA ASN A 44 2.82 -0.64 -15.83
C ASN A 44 2.03 0.44 -15.11
N ASN A 45 0.79 0.68 -15.56
CA ASN A 45 -0.17 1.55 -14.91
C ASN A 45 -1.29 0.68 -14.32
N VAL A 46 -1.50 0.76 -13.01
CA VAL A 46 -2.43 -0.12 -12.28
C VAL A 46 -3.22 0.66 -11.23
N SER A 47 -4.24 0.00 -10.67
CA SER A 47 -5.09 0.53 -9.58
C SER A 47 -5.68 1.93 -9.82
N PRO A 48 -6.30 2.22 -10.98
CA PRO A 48 -6.85 3.54 -11.25
C PRO A 48 -8.11 3.84 -10.44
N ILE A 49 -8.29 5.11 -10.08
CA ILE A 49 -9.52 5.70 -9.57
C ILE A 49 -9.76 7.06 -10.23
N TYR A 50 -11.02 7.52 -10.22
CA TYR A 50 -11.32 8.91 -10.58
C TYR A 50 -11.12 9.82 -9.36
N GLY A 51 -10.50 10.96 -9.61
CA GLY A 51 -10.48 12.10 -8.71
C GLY A 51 -11.80 12.87 -8.70
N THR A 52 -11.89 13.89 -7.86
CA THR A 52 -13.01 14.84 -7.80
C THR A 52 -13.02 15.83 -8.96
N ASP A 53 -12.00 15.84 -9.81
CA ASP A 53 -11.92 16.71 -11.00
C ASP A 53 -11.87 15.92 -12.32
N ASP A 54 -12.31 14.65 -12.31
CA ASP A 54 -12.31 13.73 -13.45
C ASP A 54 -10.91 13.31 -13.96
N ARG A 55 -9.85 13.76 -13.28
CA ARG A 55 -8.52 13.19 -13.47
C ARG A 55 -8.51 11.74 -13.01
N ILE A 56 -7.59 10.96 -13.57
CA ILE A 56 -7.36 9.57 -13.19
C ILE A 56 -6.15 9.54 -12.28
N ILE A 57 -6.34 9.09 -11.05
CA ILE A 57 -5.29 8.83 -10.08
C ILE A 57 -4.95 7.34 -10.15
N PHE A 58 -3.67 6.98 -10.28
CA PHE A 58 -3.25 5.60 -10.46
C PHE A 58 -1.82 5.38 -9.93
N THR A 59 -1.42 4.12 -9.81
CA THR A 59 -0.05 3.75 -9.45
C THR A 59 0.70 3.23 -10.66
N THR A 60 1.99 3.52 -10.75
CA THR A 60 2.83 3.07 -11.88
C THR A 60 4.26 2.78 -11.44
N ASP A 61 4.95 1.90 -12.17
CA ASP A 61 6.39 1.62 -12.03
C ASP A 61 7.28 2.63 -12.81
N ARG A 62 6.71 3.75 -13.27
CA ARG A 62 7.43 4.85 -13.92
C ARG A 62 8.38 5.53 -12.93
N PRO A 63 9.68 5.70 -13.23
CA PRO A 63 10.58 6.51 -12.41
C PRO A 63 10.06 7.94 -12.21
N ARG A 64 10.41 8.60 -11.09
CA ARG A 64 9.85 9.91 -10.68
C ARG A 64 9.84 10.98 -11.77
N ASP A 65 10.80 10.96 -12.68
CA ASP A 65 10.92 11.89 -13.81
C ASP A 65 10.76 11.21 -15.18
N GLY A 66 10.58 9.89 -15.21
CA GLY A 66 10.40 9.09 -16.42
C GLY A 66 11.70 8.72 -17.12
N GLN A 67 12.86 8.91 -16.49
CA GLN A 67 14.13 8.48 -17.06
C GLN A 67 14.16 6.96 -17.26
N ARG A 68 14.31 6.53 -18.51
CA ARG A 68 14.16 5.12 -18.88
C ARG A 68 15.29 4.22 -18.38
N HIS A 69 16.50 4.73 -18.18
CA HIS A 69 17.61 3.94 -17.65
C HIS A 69 17.47 3.63 -16.15
N LEU A 70 16.54 4.30 -15.46
CA LEU A 70 16.18 4.01 -14.06
C LEU A 70 15.02 3.00 -13.96
N TYR A 71 14.59 2.41 -15.08
CA TYR A 71 13.50 1.45 -15.13
C TYR A 71 13.99 0.01 -15.28
N PRO A 72 13.39 -0.96 -14.57
CA PRO A 72 12.42 -0.77 -13.48
C PRO A 72 13.10 -0.23 -12.22
N GLN A 73 12.36 0.51 -11.40
CA GLN A 73 12.77 0.72 -10.01
C GLN A 73 12.50 -0.58 -9.24
N LEU A 74 13.45 -0.92 -8.37
CA LEU A 74 13.38 -2.07 -7.50
C LEU A 74 13.19 -1.57 -6.07
N ASP A 75 12.44 -2.31 -5.26
CA ASP A 75 12.39 -2.02 -3.84
C ASP A 75 13.76 -2.25 -3.18
N GLU A 76 14.04 -1.51 -2.11
CA GLU A 76 15.32 -1.48 -1.43
C GLU A 76 15.71 -2.82 -0.73
N TYR A 77 14.78 -3.77 -0.57
CA TYR A 77 15.02 -4.98 0.24
C TYR A 77 15.10 -6.25 -0.55
N GLU A 78 14.10 -6.50 -1.38
CA GLU A 78 13.95 -7.74 -2.12
C GLU A 78 14.39 -7.59 -3.58
N GLU A 79 14.85 -6.40 -3.97
CA GLU A 79 15.20 -6.04 -5.36
C GLU A 79 14.07 -6.40 -6.34
N ALA A 80 12.83 -6.35 -5.88
CA ALA A 80 11.67 -6.71 -6.66
C ALA A 80 11.14 -5.47 -7.40
N PRO A 81 10.74 -5.62 -8.67
CA PRO A 81 10.07 -4.54 -9.39
C PRO A 81 8.82 -4.07 -8.66
N VAL A 82 8.71 -2.77 -8.44
CA VAL A 82 7.64 -2.16 -7.63
C VAL A 82 7.07 -0.92 -8.31
N VAL A 83 5.83 -0.56 -7.95
CA VAL A 83 5.28 0.76 -8.31
C VAL A 83 6.00 1.85 -7.53
N THR A 84 6.17 3.03 -8.12
CA THR A 84 7.02 4.10 -7.60
C THR A 84 6.25 5.24 -6.92
N GLY A 85 4.92 5.08 -6.79
CA GLY A 85 4.05 6.05 -6.12
C GLY A 85 2.73 6.30 -6.85
N LEU A 86 2.10 7.44 -6.53
CA LEU A 86 0.80 7.88 -7.06
C LEU A 86 0.98 8.98 -8.10
N TRP A 87 0.22 8.88 -9.19
CA TRP A 87 0.22 9.79 -10.31
C TRP A 87 -1.20 10.24 -10.64
N SER A 88 -1.36 11.49 -11.08
CA SER A 88 -2.64 12.04 -11.51
C SER A 88 -2.56 12.54 -12.95
N LEU A 89 -3.40 11.97 -13.82
CA LEU A 89 -3.48 12.25 -15.25
C LEU A 89 -4.80 12.91 -15.58
N ASP A 90 -4.75 14.05 -16.27
CA ASP A 90 -5.87 14.52 -17.09
C ASP A 90 -5.81 13.82 -18.46
N PRO A 91 -6.72 12.88 -18.75
CA PRO A 91 -6.69 12.15 -20.02
C PRO A 91 -7.01 13.04 -21.23
N ALA A 92 -7.67 14.19 -21.06
CA ALA A 92 -8.03 15.08 -22.16
C ALA A 92 -6.81 15.89 -22.65
N THR A 93 -5.97 16.35 -21.73
CA THR A 93 -4.82 17.21 -22.04
C THR A 93 -3.48 16.47 -22.05
N GLY A 94 -3.41 15.33 -21.35
CA GLY A 94 -2.16 14.63 -21.08
C GLY A 94 -1.33 15.26 -19.96
N ASP A 95 -1.89 16.24 -19.22
CA ASP A 95 -1.27 16.77 -18.02
C ASP A 95 -1.12 15.66 -16.98
N LEU A 96 0.12 15.32 -16.66
CA LEU A 96 0.50 14.21 -15.79
C LEU A 96 1.46 14.74 -14.72
N PHE A 97 1.13 14.55 -13.46
CA PHE A 97 2.04 14.89 -12.36
C PHE A 97 2.12 13.80 -11.30
N LEU A 98 3.27 13.77 -10.62
CA LEU A 98 3.58 12.88 -9.52
C LEU A 98 2.96 13.46 -8.24
N MET A 99 1.97 12.78 -7.68
CA MET A 99 1.36 13.18 -6.40
C MET A 99 2.27 12.84 -5.24
N GLN A 100 2.93 11.68 -5.32
CA GLN A 100 3.72 11.12 -4.24
C GLN A 100 4.74 10.14 -4.80
N HIS A 101 5.97 10.14 -4.28
CA HIS A 101 7.03 9.20 -4.67
C HIS A 101 7.34 8.19 -3.55
N SER A 102 7.02 6.92 -3.80
CA SER A 102 7.33 5.78 -2.91
C SER A 102 7.98 4.68 -3.73
N PRO A 103 9.32 4.58 -3.76
CA PRO A 103 10.00 3.44 -4.38
C PRO A 103 9.86 2.13 -3.58
N SER A 104 9.02 2.10 -2.54
CA SER A 104 8.54 0.89 -1.84
C SER A 104 7.11 0.51 -2.25
N GLY A 105 6.43 1.37 -3.02
CA GLY A 105 5.08 1.12 -3.50
C GLY A 105 3.95 1.70 -2.65
N SER A 106 2.94 2.19 -3.36
CA SER A 106 1.65 2.61 -2.84
C SER A 106 0.56 1.84 -3.59
N PHE A 107 -0.50 1.45 -2.90
CA PHE A 107 -1.43 0.41 -3.36
C PHE A 107 -2.88 0.77 -3.05
N SER A 108 -3.78 0.28 -3.90
CA SER A 108 -5.23 0.32 -3.68
C SER A 108 -5.79 1.71 -3.31
N PRO A 109 -5.47 2.78 -4.08
CA PRO A 109 -5.97 4.10 -3.76
C PRO A 109 -7.50 4.16 -3.85
N ILE A 110 -8.12 5.01 -3.03
CA ILE A 110 -9.55 5.38 -3.08
C ILE A 110 -9.69 6.88 -2.81
N VAL A 111 -10.77 7.51 -3.31
CA VAL A 111 -11.21 8.82 -2.81
C VAL A 111 -12.32 8.62 -1.77
N ASP A 112 -12.06 9.05 -0.54
CA ASP A 112 -12.99 8.94 0.57
C ASP A 112 -14.08 10.03 0.56
N SER A 113 -15.02 9.95 1.49
CA SER A 113 -16.16 10.86 1.60
C SER A 113 -15.78 12.27 2.07
N TYR A 114 -14.52 12.50 2.44
CA TYR A 114 -13.96 13.80 2.83
C TYR A 114 -13.09 14.42 1.72
N GLY A 115 -12.92 13.73 0.58
CA GLY A 115 -12.12 14.21 -0.54
C GLY A 115 -10.62 13.99 -0.37
N ARG A 116 -10.21 13.08 0.53
CA ARG A 116 -8.83 12.60 0.62
C ARG A 116 -8.62 11.42 -0.32
N VAL A 117 -7.42 11.30 -0.85
CA VAL A 117 -6.94 10.05 -1.47
C VAL A 117 -6.36 9.19 -0.36
N ILE A 118 -6.99 8.05 -0.09
CA ILE A 118 -6.55 7.07 0.91
C ILE A 118 -5.92 5.88 0.19
N PHE A 119 -4.81 5.37 0.69
CA PHE A 119 -4.10 4.25 0.08
C PHE A 119 -3.29 3.47 1.13
N SER A 120 -2.87 2.26 0.79
CA SER A 120 -1.89 1.51 1.58
C SER A 120 -0.50 1.80 1.05
N ARG A 121 0.47 2.08 1.92
CA ARG A 121 1.88 2.16 1.55
C ARG A 121 2.65 1.05 2.23
N TRP A 122 3.60 0.46 1.53
CA TRP A 122 4.61 -0.37 2.17
C TRP A 122 5.64 0.54 2.84
N ASP A 123 5.56 0.64 4.16
CA ASP A 123 6.55 1.36 4.95
C ASP A 123 7.48 0.36 5.62
N HIS A 124 8.75 0.54 5.34
CA HIS A 124 9.81 -0.18 5.99
C HIS A 124 10.90 0.80 6.39
N LEU A 125 11.66 0.44 7.42
CA LEU A 125 12.83 1.21 7.81
C LEU A 125 13.85 0.24 8.37
N GLN A 126 14.88 -0.02 7.58
CA GLN A 126 16.11 -0.71 7.95
C GLN A 126 17.19 -0.37 6.91
N ARG A 127 18.45 -0.72 7.16
CA ARG A 127 19.50 -0.63 6.13
C ARG A 127 19.35 -1.73 5.08
N ASP A 128 19.90 -1.54 3.89
CA ASP A 128 19.89 -2.52 2.81
C ASP A 128 20.43 -3.86 3.34
N GLN A 129 19.55 -4.86 3.30
CA GLN A 129 19.83 -6.17 3.87
C GLN A 129 20.89 -6.95 3.10
N GLN A 130 20.98 -6.73 1.79
CA GLN A 130 21.96 -7.35 0.93
C GLN A 130 23.33 -6.69 1.11
N ALA A 131 23.37 -5.36 1.26
CA ALA A 131 24.58 -4.62 1.58
C ALA A 131 25.14 -5.02 2.94
N ASP A 132 24.29 -5.16 3.96
CA ASP A 132 24.67 -5.68 5.28
C ASP A 132 25.21 -7.12 5.19
N ALA A 133 24.56 -7.99 4.42
CA ALA A 133 25.01 -9.37 4.22
C ALA A 133 26.37 -9.43 3.51
N ASP A 134 26.60 -8.57 2.53
CA ASP A 134 27.89 -8.42 1.86
C ASP A 134 28.96 -7.89 2.82
N ASN A 135 28.67 -6.87 3.62
CA ASN A 135 29.58 -6.35 4.63
C ASN A 135 29.99 -7.44 5.63
N ALA A 136 29.05 -8.28 6.08
CA ALA A 136 29.32 -9.37 7.00
C ALA A 136 30.16 -10.52 6.39
N LYS A 137 30.07 -10.73 5.06
CA LYS A 137 30.71 -11.85 4.34
C LYS A 137 31.87 -11.44 3.42
N GLY A 138 32.37 -10.21 3.54
CA GLY A 138 33.50 -9.72 2.73
C GLY A 138 33.17 -9.40 1.27
N GLY A 139 31.90 -9.09 0.96
CA GLY A 139 31.49 -8.45 -0.30
C GLY A 139 31.13 -9.38 -1.47
N SER A 140 30.85 -10.66 -1.21
CA SER A 140 30.77 -11.69 -2.27
C SER A 140 29.42 -12.39 -2.42
N SER A 141 28.40 -12.06 -1.60
CA SER A 141 27.12 -12.78 -1.64
C SER A 141 26.16 -12.22 -2.67
N TYR A 142 25.99 -10.89 -2.68
CA TYR A 142 25.07 -10.18 -3.57
C TYR A 142 25.82 -9.24 -4.52
N GLY A 143 27.01 -8.79 -4.15
CA GLY A 143 27.84 -7.93 -4.99
C GLY A 143 27.35 -6.49 -5.03
N THR A 144 26.67 -6.04 -3.97
CA THR A 144 26.08 -4.71 -3.81
C THR A 144 27.10 -3.57 -3.95
N PHE A 145 26.64 -2.41 -4.44
CA PHE A 145 27.45 -1.21 -4.64
C PHE A 145 26.55 0.04 -4.75
N ASN A 146 27.13 1.23 -4.54
CA ASN A 146 26.48 2.51 -4.81
C ASN A 146 26.80 3.05 -6.21
N TYR A 147 25.87 3.80 -6.81
CA TYR A 147 26.14 4.64 -7.99
C TYR A 147 26.60 6.04 -7.56
N SER A 148 27.40 6.70 -8.41
CA SER A 148 27.83 8.08 -8.16
C SER A 148 26.69 9.11 -8.30
N SER A 149 25.59 8.76 -8.97
CA SER A 149 24.40 9.60 -9.23
C SER A 149 23.31 8.77 -9.92
N GLU A 150 22.14 9.36 -10.17
CA GLU A 150 21.08 8.79 -11.03
C GLU A 150 21.32 8.99 -12.55
N ALA A 151 22.43 9.61 -12.95
CA ALA A 151 22.72 9.86 -14.37
C ALA A 151 22.94 8.55 -15.16
N ALA A 152 22.58 8.54 -16.44
CA ALA A 152 22.75 7.37 -17.32
C ALA A 152 24.21 6.89 -17.45
N SER A 153 25.18 7.78 -17.18
CA SER A 153 26.62 7.49 -17.20
C SER A 153 27.22 7.41 -15.78
N ALA A 154 26.39 7.19 -14.75
CA ALA A 154 26.86 7.10 -13.37
C ALA A 154 27.91 5.98 -13.21
N LEU A 155 28.93 6.27 -12.42
CA LEU A 155 29.99 5.31 -12.12
C LEU A 155 29.49 4.34 -11.04
N ILE A 156 29.80 3.06 -11.23
CA ILE A 156 29.68 2.06 -10.17
C ILE A 156 30.81 2.33 -9.16
N LEU A 157 30.43 2.61 -7.92
CA LEU A 157 31.36 2.79 -6.80
C LEU A 157 31.56 1.45 -6.11
N THR A 158 32.41 0.60 -6.70
CA THR A 158 32.74 -0.72 -6.13
C THR A 158 33.23 -0.58 -4.69
N ASN A 159 32.77 -1.46 -3.80
CA ASN A 159 33.07 -1.44 -2.36
C ASN A 159 32.58 -0.21 -1.60
N ASN A 160 31.75 0.64 -2.21
CA ASN A 160 31.00 1.66 -1.50
C ASN A 160 29.58 1.13 -1.24
N ARG A 161 29.28 0.90 0.04
CA ARG A 161 27.98 0.47 0.58
C ARG A 161 27.61 1.34 1.78
N THR A 162 27.94 2.64 1.68
CA THR A 162 27.77 3.55 2.79
C THR A 162 26.31 3.90 2.97
N GLU A 163 25.76 3.49 4.11
CA GLU A 163 24.43 3.88 4.59
C GLU A 163 24.55 4.50 5.97
N VAL A 164 24.03 5.72 6.10
CA VAL A 164 24.06 6.51 7.35
C VAL A 164 22.71 6.57 8.04
N PHE A 165 21.64 6.20 7.34
CA PHE A 165 20.26 6.20 7.81
C PHE A 165 19.51 5.06 7.11
N PRO A 166 18.61 4.34 7.80
CA PRO A 166 18.29 4.46 9.24
C PRO A 166 19.39 3.89 10.14
N GLU A 167 19.10 3.73 11.43
CA GLU A 167 19.95 3.04 12.40
C GLU A 167 20.34 1.63 11.90
N PRO A 168 21.46 1.07 12.39
CA PRO A 168 21.92 -0.25 11.97
C PRO A 168 20.86 -1.35 12.14
N ARG A 169 20.78 -2.25 11.15
CA ARG A 169 19.88 -3.41 11.18
C ARG A 169 20.18 -4.37 12.32
N TYR A 170 21.44 -4.46 12.72
CA TYR A 170 21.92 -5.21 13.86
C TYR A 170 22.49 -4.26 14.91
N LYS A 171 22.43 -4.65 16.19
CA LYS A 171 23.02 -3.87 17.29
C LYS A 171 24.47 -3.51 16.95
N SER A 172 24.80 -2.22 17.08
CA SER A 172 26.13 -1.69 16.78
C SER A 172 26.50 -0.61 17.79
N GLY A 173 27.57 -0.85 18.56
CA GLY A 173 27.94 0.01 19.68
C GLY A 173 26.79 0.16 20.67
N THR A 174 26.37 1.41 20.88
CA THR A 174 25.29 1.81 21.80
C THR A 174 23.91 1.83 21.12
N ALA A 175 23.84 1.77 19.79
CA ALA A 175 22.58 1.72 19.06
C ALA A 175 22.01 0.29 19.06
N ASN A 176 20.72 0.17 19.35
CA ASN A 176 19.98 -1.07 19.15
C ASN A 176 19.62 -1.27 17.68
N ALA A 177 19.28 -2.52 17.33
CA ALA A 177 18.83 -2.88 16.00
C ALA A 177 17.50 -2.17 15.64
N HIS A 178 17.42 -1.58 14.46
CA HIS A 178 16.17 -1.01 13.95
C HIS A 178 15.71 -1.71 12.67
N THR A 179 14.55 -2.36 12.76
CA THR A 179 13.83 -2.88 11.59
C THR A 179 12.34 -2.71 11.80
N PHE A 180 11.63 -2.24 10.78
CA PHE A 180 10.21 -2.50 10.66
C PHE A 180 9.80 -2.65 9.21
N ASN A 181 8.67 -3.31 9.02
CA ASN A 181 8.08 -3.60 7.74
C ASN A 181 6.57 -3.75 7.96
N HIS A 182 5.79 -2.74 7.58
CA HIS A 182 4.34 -2.72 7.74
C HIS A 182 3.68 -2.01 6.57
N PHE A 183 2.46 -2.40 6.25
CA PHE A 183 1.61 -1.64 5.34
C PHE A 183 0.71 -0.71 6.14
N PHE A 184 0.95 0.60 6.07
CA PHE A 184 0.13 1.60 6.76
C PHE A 184 -0.93 2.20 5.84
N PRO A 185 -2.08 2.62 6.40
CA PRO A 185 -2.99 3.52 5.70
C PRO A 185 -2.40 4.93 5.67
N TRP A 186 -2.39 5.53 4.48
CA TRP A 186 -1.97 6.90 4.24
C TRP A 186 -3.10 7.72 3.62
N GLN A 187 -2.98 9.03 3.74
CA GLN A 187 -3.82 10.01 3.09
C GLN A 187 -2.96 11.04 2.35
N ILE A 188 -3.53 11.63 1.30
CA ILE A 188 -2.97 12.79 0.59
C ILE A 188 -4.12 13.55 -0.09
N ASN A 189 -3.93 14.84 -0.36
CA ASN A 189 -4.83 15.58 -1.23
C ASN A 189 -4.59 15.22 -2.71
N GLU A 190 -5.59 15.47 -3.54
CA GLU A 190 -5.52 15.17 -4.98
C GLU A 190 -4.50 16.00 -5.76
N ASP A 191 -3.95 17.07 -5.15
CA ASP A 191 -2.86 17.90 -5.68
C ASP A 191 -1.47 17.51 -5.14
N GLY A 192 -1.37 16.44 -4.34
CA GLY A 192 -0.11 15.98 -3.74
C GLY A 192 0.26 16.64 -2.40
N THR A 193 -0.60 17.51 -1.85
CA THR A 193 -0.36 18.16 -0.57
C THR A 193 -0.91 17.36 0.63
N GLU A 194 -0.53 17.74 1.85
CA GLU A 194 -1.06 17.15 3.10
C GLU A 194 -0.91 15.63 3.18
N GLU A 195 0.22 15.12 2.70
CA GLU A 195 0.54 13.69 2.80
C GLU A 195 0.92 13.31 4.23
N GLU A 196 0.20 12.36 4.80
CA GLU A 196 0.49 11.79 6.12
C GLU A 196 -0.11 10.38 6.21
N THR A 197 0.29 9.60 7.21
CA THR A 197 -0.49 8.43 7.60
C THR A 197 -1.93 8.85 7.93
N LEU A 198 -2.92 7.96 7.80
CA LEU A 198 -4.34 8.32 7.99
C LEU A 198 -4.58 9.02 9.33
N ASN A 199 -5.04 10.28 9.32
CA ASN A 199 -5.17 11.13 10.51
C ASN A 199 -3.88 11.20 11.36
N HIS A 200 -2.73 11.11 10.71
CA HIS A 200 -1.40 11.08 11.31
C HIS A 200 -1.06 9.82 12.12
N ILE A 201 -1.93 8.81 12.29
CA ILE A 201 -1.66 7.65 13.19
C ILE A 201 -0.36 6.90 12.86
N GLY A 202 0.24 6.25 13.85
CA GLY A 202 1.42 5.42 13.65
C GLY A 202 1.39 4.12 14.44
N ARG A 203 2.58 3.51 14.58
CA ARG A 203 2.80 2.29 15.38
C ARG A 203 2.35 2.45 16.84
N HIS A 204 2.41 3.67 17.35
CA HIS A 204 1.97 4.03 18.69
C HIS A 204 0.46 3.82 18.93
N GLU A 205 -0.37 4.04 17.90
CA GLU A 205 -1.83 3.88 17.96
C GLU A 205 -2.27 2.50 17.47
N LEU A 206 -1.61 1.99 16.42
CA LEU A 206 -1.95 0.73 15.76
C LEU A 206 -1.39 -0.51 16.47
N GLY A 207 -0.37 -0.33 17.30
CA GLY A 207 0.30 -1.42 18.01
C GLY A 207 0.93 -2.45 17.07
N GLY A 208 0.85 -3.73 17.45
CA GLY A 208 1.22 -4.86 16.60
C GLY A 208 2.69 -5.24 16.63
N SER A 209 3.55 -4.43 17.26
CA SER A 209 4.98 -4.70 17.25
C SER A 209 5.72 -4.14 18.46
N TYR A 210 6.40 -5.00 19.21
CA TYR A 210 7.40 -4.59 20.19
C TYR A 210 8.54 -3.83 19.51
N ARG A 211 9.04 -2.75 20.12
CA ARG A 211 10.20 -2.02 19.60
C ARG A 211 11.17 -1.71 20.71
N SER A 212 12.45 -1.87 20.40
CA SER A 212 13.50 -1.53 21.35
C SER A 212 13.77 -0.04 21.43
N ALA A 213 14.27 0.38 22.59
CA ALA A 213 14.87 1.69 22.78
C ALA A 213 15.89 1.92 21.66
N ALA A 214 16.00 3.14 21.12
CA ALA A 214 17.00 3.44 20.09
C ALA A 214 18.44 3.19 20.58
N PHE A 215 18.70 3.47 21.87
CA PHE A 215 19.99 3.31 22.52
C PHE A 215 19.91 2.35 23.71
N ASN A 216 20.97 1.57 23.95
CA ASN A 216 21.06 0.61 25.06
C ASN A 216 21.90 1.09 26.25
N ASP A 217 22.34 2.33 26.23
CA ASP A 217 23.12 2.98 27.28
C ASP A 217 22.48 4.28 27.81
N ASP A 218 21.34 4.70 27.26
CA ASP A 218 20.58 5.85 27.74
C ASP A 218 19.40 5.40 28.62
N PRO A 219 19.43 5.65 29.95
CA PRO A 219 18.35 5.26 30.85
C PRO A 219 17.06 6.07 30.66
N ASN A 220 17.07 7.14 29.86
CA ASN A 220 15.88 7.92 29.54
C ASN A 220 15.09 7.34 28.37
N VAL A 221 15.70 6.42 27.60
CA VAL A 221 15.08 5.79 26.44
C VAL A 221 14.55 4.40 26.84
N GLY A 222 13.32 4.10 26.44
CA GLY A 222 12.60 2.88 26.78
C GLY A 222 12.12 2.08 25.57
N GLU A 223 11.82 0.81 25.82
CA GLU A 223 11.16 -0.06 24.84
C GLU A 223 9.70 0.39 24.68
N LEU A 224 9.19 0.38 23.45
CA LEU A 224 7.76 0.48 23.19
C LEU A 224 7.13 -0.90 23.39
N TYR A 225 6.53 -1.09 24.55
CA TYR A 225 5.72 -2.27 24.89
C TYR A 225 4.25 -1.85 24.97
N TYR A 226 3.41 -2.41 24.10
CA TYR A 226 1.98 -2.20 24.15
C TYR A 226 1.42 -2.92 25.38
N PHE A 227 0.75 -2.20 26.31
CA PHE A 227 -0.52 -2.55 26.98
C PHE A 227 -0.75 -1.70 28.25
N GLY A 228 -1.66 -0.72 28.16
CA GLY A 228 -2.24 0.00 29.30
C GLY A 228 -2.60 1.45 28.97
N ASN A 229 -3.83 1.88 29.27
CA ASN A 229 -4.32 3.28 29.21
C ASN A 229 -4.56 3.93 27.83
N LYS A 230 -4.64 3.17 26.72
CA LYS A 230 -5.10 3.69 25.42
C LYS A 230 -6.51 3.20 25.05
N PRO A 231 -7.33 4.02 24.35
CA PRO A 231 -8.67 3.61 23.89
C PRO A 231 -8.68 2.47 22.87
N ASN A 232 -7.68 2.38 22.00
CA ASN A 232 -7.53 1.24 21.11
C ASN A 232 -6.91 0.05 21.86
N THR A 233 -7.58 -1.10 21.84
CA THR A 233 -7.10 -2.35 22.45
C THR A 233 -6.75 -3.44 21.42
N ASN A 234 -6.96 -3.17 20.14
CA ASN A 234 -6.69 -4.11 19.05
C ASN A 234 -5.43 -3.69 18.29
N THR A 235 -4.67 -4.68 17.85
CA THR A 235 -3.43 -4.46 17.11
C THR A 235 -3.60 -4.84 15.64
N LEU A 236 -2.76 -4.27 14.80
CA LEU A 236 -2.72 -4.54 13.38
C LEU A 236 -1.28 -4.78 12.95
N MET A 237 -1.05 -5.75 12.06
CA MET A 237 0.26 -5.91 11.42
C MET A 237 0.32 -5.14 10.10
N ASN A 238 -0.71 -5.26 9.27
CA ASN A 238 -0.80 -4.63 7.95
C ASN A 238 -2.23 -4.10 7.70
N PHE A 239 -2.37 -2.98 6.98
CA PHE A 239 -3.66 -2.48 6.50
C PHE A 239 -3.68 -2.50 4.97
N LEU A 240 -4.18 -3.59 4.39
CA LEU A 240 -4.26 -3.77 2.95
C LEU A 240 -5.67 -3.52 2.43
N HIS A 241 -5.78 -3.16 1.15
CA HIS A 241 -7.05 -3.04 0.42
C HIS A 241 -8.09 -2.10 1.09
N PRO A 242 -7.74 -0.84 1.42
CA PRO A 242 -8.63 0.09 2.09
C PRO A 242 -9.93 0.31 1.30
N LYS A 243 -11.07 0.26 2.01
CA LYS A 243 -12.38 0.68 1.53
C LYS A 243 -13.12 1.45 2.61
N GLU A 244 -13.55 2.66 2.32
CA GLU A 244 -14.43 3.40 3.23
C GLU A 244 -15.83 2.76 3.25
N SER A 245 -16.42 2.65 4.44
CA SER A 245 -17.81 2.31 4.61
C SER A 245 -18.71 3.38 4.02
N VAL A 246 -19.66 2.93 3.21
CA VAL A 246 -20.63 3.80 2.54
C VAL A 246 -21.81 4.17 3.44
N THR A 247 -22.01 3.43 4.54
CA THR A 247 -23.05 3.69 5.54
C THR A 247 -22.52 4.43 6.77
N GLU A 248 -21.21 4.40 7.00
CA GLU A 248 -20.52 5.00 8.15
C GLU A 248 -19.27 5.74 7.66
N ARG A 249 -19.42 7.03 7.37
CA ARG A 249 -18.32 7.88 6.88
C ARG A 249 -17.16 7.86 7.85
N GLY A 250 -15.94 7.80 7.31
CA GLY A 250 -14.72 7.76 8.11
C GLY A 250 -14.42 6.41 8.77
N LEU A 251 -15.21 5.35 8.56
CA LEU A 251 -14.84 3.99 8.94
C LEU A 251 -14.24 3.25 7.74
N PHE A 252 -12.99 2.82 7.83
CA PHE A 252 -12.29 2.16 6.73
C PHE A 252 -12.13 0.66 7.02
N TYR A 253 -12.61 -0.19 6.12
CA TYR A 253 -12.35 -1.61 6.11
C TYR A 253 -11.03 -1.91 5.39
N GLY A 254 -10.32 -2.93 5.85
CA GLY A 254 -9.08 -3.41 5.24
C GLY A 254 -8.82 -4.87 5.60
N THR A 255 -7.70 -5.39 5.10
CA THR A 255 -7.20 -6.74 5.39
C THR A 255 -5.93 -6.65 6.22
N ASP A 256 -5.95 -7.25 7.41
CA ASP A 256 -4.75 -7.55 8.20
C ASP A 256 -4.27 -8.94 7.82
N ALA A 257 -3.10 -9.01 7.18
CA ALA A 257 -2.56 -10.23 6.60
C ALA A 257 -1.08 -10.41 6.95
N PRO A 258 -0.58 -11.65 7.02
CA PRO A 258 0.85 -11.92 7.07
C PRO A 258 1.54 -11.36 5.82
N GLU A 259 2.83 -11.05 5.96
CA GLU A 259 3.66 -10.54 4.86
C GLU A 259 3.68 -11.50 3.66
N PHE A 260 3.80 -12.81 3.92
CA PHE A 260 3.96 -13.81 2.88
C PHE A 260 2.97 -14.98 3.00
N GLY A 261 2.85 -15.72 1.90
CA GLY A 261 2.19 -17.03 1.87
C GLY A 261 0.67 -16.99 1.72
N THR A 262 0.02 -15.86 2.00
CA THR A 262 -1.45 -15.79 1.97
C THR A 262 -2.04 -15.04 0.78
N HIS A 263 -1.21 -14.58 -0.17
CA HIS A 263 -1.66 -13.68 -1.24
C HIS A 263 -2.47 -12.51 -0.67
N SER A 264 -1.88 -11.78 0.29
CA SER A 264 -2.51 -10.65 0.99
C SER A 264 -3.89 -10.95 1.62
N ALA A 265 -4.16 -12.21 1.95
CA ALA A 265 -5.37 -12.62 2.68
C ALA A 265 -5.09 -12.88 4.17
N GLY A 266 -6.10 -12.60 4.99
CA GLY A 266 -6.04 -12.71 6.43
C GLY A 266 -7.36 -12.31 7.06
N GLN A 267 -7.29 -11.52 8.13
CA GLN A 267 -8.44 -11.04 8.87
C GLN A 267 -8.99 -9.77 8.22
N ILE A 268 -10.32 -9.63 8.14
CA ILE A 268 -10.92 -8.33 7.85
C ILE A 268 -10.95 -7.52 9.14
N VAL A 269 -10.45 -6.30 9.04
CA VAL A 269 -10.45 -5.31 10.12
C VAL A 269 -11.14 -4.03 9.65
N ALA A 270 -11.49 -3.16 10.59
CA ALA A 270 -11.85 -1.79 10.29
C ALA A 270 -11.10 -0.83 11.20
N ILE A 271 -10.89 0.41 10.75
CA ILE A 271 -10.25 1.48 11.50
C ILE A 271 -11.08 2.76 11.39
N GLU A 272 -11.25 3.45 12.51
CA GLU A 272 -11.76 4.83 12.51
C GLU A 272 -10.77 5.76 11.81
N GLY A 273 -11.27 6.71 11.04
CA GLY A 273 -10.47 7.64 10.25
C GLY A 273 -11.23 8.90 9.85
N ASP A 274 -12.27 9.28 10.59
CA ASP A 274 -12.90 10.60 10.43
C ASP A 274 -11.84 11.68 10.76
N PRO A 275 -11.61 12.69 9.90
CA PRO A 275 -10.60 13.74 10.12
C PRO A 275 -10.75 14.54 11.42
N ALA A 276 -11.93 14.52 12.05
CA ALA A 276 -12.19 15.21 13.31
C ALA A 276 -11.81 14.39 14.56
N ILE A 277 -11.51 13.10 14.41
CA ILE A 277 -11.11 12.24 15.54
C ILE A 277 -9.64 12.49 15.85
N ASN A 278 -9.32 12.70 17.13
CA ASN A 278 -7.94 12.74 17.60
C ASN A 278 -7.29 11.36 17.38
N PRO A 279 -6.10 11.26 16.75
CA PRO A 279 -5.44 9.99 16.50
C PRO A 279 -5.30 9.07 17.72
N ASP A 280 -5.07 9.61 18.92
CA ASP A 280 -4.96 8.84 20.16
C ASP A 280 -6.25 8.09 20.54
N LEU A 281 -7.39 8.52 19.99
CA LEU A 281 -8.71 7.98 20.25
C LEU A 281 -9.21 7.05 19.15
N MET A 282 -8.53 7.00 17.99
CA MET A 282 -8.89 6.12 16.88
C MET A 282 -8.77 4.65 17.31
N LYS A 283 -9.72 3.83 16.88
CA LYS A 283 -9.77 2.40 17.22
C LYS A 283 -9.69 1.51 16.00
N VAL A 284 -9.13 0.32 16.23
CA VAL A 284 -9.17 -0.82 15.32
C VAL A 284 -10.27 -1.77 15.78
N PHE A 285 -11.05 -2.29 14.84
CA PHE A 285 -12.09 -3.28 15.06
C PHE A 285 -11.77 -4.56 14.31
N TYR A 286 -11.80 -5.68 15.02
CA TYR A 286 -11.76 -7.01 14.41
C TYR A 286 -13.13 -7.35 13.83
N ILE A 287 -13.23 -7.37 12.50
CA ILE A 287 -14.49 -7.62 11.78
C ILE A 287 -14.69 -9.13 11.62
N THR A 288 -13.70 -9.86 11.11
CA THR A 288 -13.66 -11.33 11.21
C THR A 288 -12.90 -11.75 12.47
N HIS A 289 -13.04 -13.01 12.89
CA HIS A 289 -12.40 -13.53 14.10
C HIS A 289 -10.85 -13.46 14.00
N ARG A 290 -10.16 -13.20 15.12
CA ARG A 290 -8.68 -13.04 15.13
C ARG A 290 -7.93 -14.27 14.61
N ASP A 291 -8.44 -15.46 14.86
CA ASP A 291 -7.90 -16.71 14.31
C ASP A 291 -7.82 -16.74 12.77
N THR A 292 -8.50 -15.82 12.05
CA THR A 292 -8.40 -15.69 10.58
C THR A 292 -7.25 -14.79 10.11
N ALA A 293 -6.43 -14.25 11.04
CA ALA A 293 -5.39 -13.27 10.74
C ALA A 293 -4.18 -13.80 9.96
N GLY A 294 -4.02 -15.11 9.86
CA GLY A 294 -2.94 -15.73 9.13
C GLY A 294 -3.22 -17.20 8.89
N TYR A 295 -2.30 -17.88 8.22
CA TYR A 295 -2.48 -19.31 7.95
C TYR A 295 -2.19 -20.18 9.18
N ASP A 296 -2.87 -21.32 9.27
CA ASP A 296 -2.71 -22.34 10.29
C ASP A 296 -2.96 -23.74 9.71
N ASP A 297 -2.03 -24.66 9.96
CA ASP A 297 -2.15 -26.09 9.61
C ASP A 297 -3.05 -26.87 10.59
N THR A 298 -3.29 -26.31 11.78
CA THR A 298 -4.12 -26.88 12.84
C THR A 298 -5.17 -25.87 13.32
N PRO A 299 -6.04 -25.37 12.41
CA PRO A 299 -6.94 -24.26 12.69
C PRO A 299 -7.91 -24.57 13.83
N SER A 300 -8.20 -23.56 14.64
CA SER A 300 -9.34 -23.59 15.57
C SER A 300 -10.67 -23.62 14.80
N THR A 301 -11.78 -23.91 15.48
CA THR A 301 -13.13 -23.84 14.89
C THR A 301 -13.53 -22.42 14.45
N ASN A 302 -12.85 -21.38 14.95
CA ASN A 302 -13.12 -20.00 14.58
C ASN A 302 -12.37 -19.56 13.33
N HIS A 303 -11.33 -20.31 12.92
CA HIS A 303 -10.60 -20.04 11.69
C HIS A 303 -11.43 -20.51 10.48
N THR A 304 -12.23 -19.58 9.94
CA THR A 304 -13.16 -19.85 8.84
C THR A 304 -12.55 -19.71 7.44
N GLY A 305 -11.22 -19.65 7.36
CA GLY A 305 -10.45 -19.42 6.14
C GLY A 305 -9.83 -18.02 6.13
N LEU A 306 -9.36 -17.58 4.97
CA LEU A 306 -8.68 -16.31 4.80
C LEU A 306 -9.50 -15.35 3.92
N TYR A 307 -9.50 -14.07 4.27
CA TYR A 307 -10.29 -13.03 3.63
C TYR A 307 -9.37 -11.95 3.04
N ARG A 308 -9.77 -11.33 1.92
CA ARG A 308 -9.12 -10.14 1.36
C ARG A 308 -10.12 -9.24 0.64
N ASN A 309 -9.69 -8.03 0.27
CA ASN A 309 -10.49 -7.06 -0.49
C ASN A 309 -11.91 -6.90 0.07
N PRO A 310 -12.08 -6.48 1.35
CA PRO A 310 -13.40 -6.25 1.90
C PRO A 310 -14.11 -5.14 1.11
N LEU A 311 -15.41 -5.30 0.90
CA LEU A 311 -16.27 -4.33 0.22
C LEU A 311 -17.55 -4.14 1.04
N PRO A 312 -17.60 -3.13 1.93
CA PRO A 312 -18.86 -2.71 2.55
C PRO A 312 -19.81 -2.17 1.47
N LEU A 313 -21.02 -2.71 1.38
CA LEU A 313 -22.03 -2.38 0.37
C LEU A 313 -22.98 -1.29 0.85
N SER A 314 -23.60 -0.58 -0.09
CA SER A 314 -24.52 0.54 0.19
C SER A 314 -25.80 0.17 0.94
N ASP A 315 -26.14 -1.12 0.97
CA ASP A 315 -27.27 -1.65 1.73
C ASP A 315 -26.87 -2.20 3.13
N GLY A 316 -25.64 -1.96 3.57
CA GLY A 316 -25.13 -2.37 4.88
C GLY A 316 -24.64 -3.83 4.94
N ARG A 317 -24.69 -4.58 3.84
CA ARG A 317 -24.05 -5.90 3.75
C ARG A 317 -22.53 -5.75 3.59
N LEU A 318 -21.81 -6.82 3.88
CA LEU A 318 -20.36 -6.91 3.69
C LEU A 318 -20.04 -8.05 2.72
N LEU A 319 -19.26 -7.73 1.68
CA LEU A 319 -18.68 -8.69 0.75
C LEU A 319 -17.18 -8.78 1.03
N ALA A 320 -16.58 -9.95 0.83
CA ALA A 320 -15.14 -10.10 0.77
C ALA A 320 -14.76 -11.15 -0.27
N VAL A 321 -13.50 -11.11 -0.71
CA VAL A 321 -12.86 -12.23 -1.40
C VAL A 321 -12.42 -13.23 -0.34
N HIS A 322 -12.79 -14.50 -0.49
CA HIS A 322 -12.58 -15.51 0.55
C HIS A 322 -12.13 -16.85 -0.02
N THR A 323 -11.28 -17.54 0.72
CA THR A 323 -10.94 -18.96 0.53
C THR A 323 -11.21 -19.71 1.84
N THR A 324 -11.79 -20.91 1.76
CA THR A 324 -12.00 -21.77 2.94
C THR A 324 -10.72 -22.43 3.44
N GLU A 325 -9.65 -22.41 2.64
CA GLU A 325 -8.34 -22.92 3.03
C GLU A 325 -7.79 -22.12 4.21
N THR A 326 -7.12 -22.81 5.13
CA THR A 326 -6.51 -22.21 6.31
C THR A 326 -5.00 -22.22 6.25
N ARG A 327 -4.38 -23.05 5.41
CA ARG A 327 -2.92 -23.22 5.34
C ARG A 327 -2.29 -22.16 4.43
N SER A 328 -0.96 -22.02 4.49
CA SER A 328 -0.20 -21.16 3.55
C SER A 328 -0.39 -21.67 2.12
N ASP A 329 -0.34 -20.80 1.11
CA ASP A 329 -0.47 -21.26 -0.27
C ASP A 329 0.71 -22.16 -0.68
N ARG A 330 0.44 -23.08 -1.60
CA ARG A 330 1.44 -23.95 -2.20
C ARG A 330 0.97 -24.42 -3.57
N ASN A 331 1.91 -24.58 -4.50
CA ASN A 331 1.64 -25.32 -5.72
C ASN A 331 1.45 -26.82 -5.40
N GLU A 332 0.22 -27.31 -5.51
CA GLU A 332 -0.16 -28.73 -5.36
C GLU A 332 -0.19 -29.47 -6.72
N GLY A 333 0.12 -28.76 -7.81
CA GLY A 333 0.24 -29.31 -9.15
C GLY A 333 1.70 -29.61 -9.54
N THR A 334 2.03 -29.33 -10.80
CA THR A 334 3.40 -29.44 -11.33
C THR A 334 3.92 -28.07 -11.75
N GLY A 335 5.21 -27.98 -12.11
CA GLY A 335 5.74 -26.75 -12.71
C GLY A 335 5.03 -26.35 -14.02
N ALA A 336 4.65 -27.34 -14.85
CA ALA A 336 3.97 -27.11 -16.13
C ALA A 336 2.44 -26.98 -16.03
N ALA A 337 1.86 -27.41 -14.92
CA ALA A 337 0.44 -27.28 -14.63
C ALA A 337 0.27 -26.94 -13.15
N PRO A 338 0.51 -25.67 -12.75
CA PRO A 338 0.43 -25.28 -11.36
C PRO A 338 -1.01 -25.31 -10.86
N VAL A 339 -1.18 -25.69 -9.60
CA VAL A 339 -2.46 -25.68 -8.89
C VAL A 339 -2.22 -25.00 -7.56
N SER A 340 -2.71 -23.77 -7.40
CA SER A 340 -2.71 -23.12 -6.09
C SER A 340 -3.70 -23.83 -5.16
N ARG A 341 -3.37 -23.86 -3.87
CA ARG A 341 -4.25 -24.38 -2.82
C ARG A 341 -5.45 -23.47 -2.63
N TYR A 342 -5.27 -22.17 -2.85
CA TYR A 342 -6.34 -21.19 -2.69
C TYR A 342 -7.33 -21.21 -3.84
N LYS A 343 -8.59 -20.95 -3.47
CA LYS A 343 -9.72 -20.80 -4.39
C LYS A 343 -10.52 -19.58 -3.93
N PHE A 344 -10.01 -18.41 -4.30
CA PHE A 344 -10.64 -17.15 -3.93
C PHE A 344 -11.94 -16.92 -4.68
N ARG A 345 -13.02 -16.69 -3.94
CA ARG A 345 -14.38 -16.45 -4.45
C ARG A 345 -14.98 -15.21 -3.80
N LEU A 346 -15.91 -14.56 -4.50
CA LEU A 346 -16.68 -13.46 -3.93
C LEU A 346 -17.76 -14.01 -2.99
N THR A 347 -17.68 -13.64 -1.71
CA THR A 347 -18.54 -14.21 -0.66
C THR A 347 -19.17 -13.11 0.17
N LEU A 348 -20.51 -13.08 0.19
CA LEU A 348 -21.26 -12.30 1.17
C LEU A 348 -20.98 -12.85 2.56
N LEU A 349 -20.73 -11.95 3.49
CA LEU A 349 -20.47 -12.27 4.89
C LEU A 349 -21.76 -12.11 5.71
N ARG A 350 -21.86 -12.90 6.77
CA ARG A 350 -22.90 -12.75 7.80
C ARG A 350 -22.27 -12.59 9.17
N LYS A 351 -22.97 -11.88 10.06
CA LYS A 351 -22.56 -11.72 11.46
C LYS A 351 -23.02 -12.93 12.30
N GLU A 352 -22.12 -13.49 13.09
CA GLU A 352 -22.36 -14.60 14.01
C GLU A 352 -21.41 -14.46 15.22
N ASN A 353 -21.93 -14.60 16.44
CA ASN A 353 -21.13 -14.51 17.68
C ASN A 353 -20.25 -13.26 17.79
N GLY A 354 -20.73 -12.11 17.28
CA GLY A 354 -20.01 -10.83 17.32
C GLY A 354 -19.07 -10.57 16.14
N TYR A 355 -18.70 -11.59 15.37
CA TYR A 355 -17.80 -11.48 14.21
C TYR A 355 -18.54 -11.73 12.89
N TRP A 356 -17.96 -11.27 11.80
CA TRP A 356 -18.39 -11.63 10.44
C TRP A 356 -17.67 -12.90 9.99
N ARG A 357 -18.35 -13.72 9.20
CA ARG A 357 -17.79 -14.91 8.56
C ARG A 357 -18.40 -15.13 7.18
N ALA A 358 -17.70 -15.90 6.36
CA ALA A 358 -18.18 -16.35 5.05
C ALA A 358 -19.56 -17.02 5.15
N ASP A 359 -20.46 -16.66 4.24
CA ASP A 359 -21.82 -17.20 4.17
C ASP A 359 -22.18 -17.69 2.76
N LYS A 360 -22.42 -16.75 1.83
CA LYS A 360 -22.99 -17.06 0.52
C LYS A 360 -22.09 -16.57 -0.62
N LEU A 361 -21.75 -17.48 -1.53
CA LEU A 361 -21.09 -17.13 -2.79
C LEU A 361 -21.97 -16.18 -3.62
N LEU A 362 -21.38 -15.10 -4.13
CA LEU A 362 -22.08 -14.10 -4.94
C LEU A 362 -22.36 -14.60 -6.36
N THR A 363 -21.49 -15.46 -6.88
CA THR A 363 -21.51 -15.98 -8.25
C THR A 363 -21.44 -17.52 -8.24
N PRO A 364 -21.83 -18.19 -9.33
CA PRO A 364 -21.57 -19.63 -9.48
C PRO A 364 -20.08 -19.96 -9.71
N GLY A 365 -19.23 -18.96 -10.00
CA GLY A 365 -17.84 -19.13 -10.41
C GLY A 365 -17.70 -19.26 -11.92
N PHE A 366 -16.46 -19.21 -12.41
CA PHE A 366 -16.13 -19.36 -13.82
C PHE A 366 -14.87 -20.21 -13.97
N SER A 367 -14.86 -21.09 -14.97
CA SER A 367 -13.70 -21.95 -15.27
C SER A 367 -13.11 -21.62 -16.63
N ALA A 368 -11.78 -21.71 -16.73
CA ALA A 368 -11.07 -21.52 -17.97
C ALA A 368 -9.99 -22.59 -18.18
N THR A 369 -9.66 -22.82 -19.45
CA THR A 369 -8.46 -23.55 -19.84
C THR A 369 -7.54 -22.57 -20.55
N LEU A 370 -6.37 -22.34 -19.96
CA LEU A 370 -5.38 -21.37 -20.40
C LEU A 370 -4.06 -22.08 -20.73
N SER A 371 -3.29 -21.50 -21.64
CA SER A 371 -1.92 -21.93 -21.92
C SER A 371 -1.07 -20.71 -22.25
N TRP A 372 0.14 -20.66 -21.68
CA TRP A 372 1.09 -19.58 -21.90
C TRP A 372 2.51 -20.11 -21.86
N TRP A 373 3.45 -19.37 -22.45
CA TRP A 373 4.86 -19.70 -22.36
C TRP A 373 5.47 -18.99 -21.15
N GLN A 374 6.18 -19.74 -20.32
CA GLN A 374 7.32 -19.18 -19.59
C GLN A 374 8.60 -19.42 -20.42
N PRO A 375 9.74 -18.81 -20.08
CA PRO A 375 10.94 -18.88 -20.93
C PRO A 375 11.32 -20.31 -21.32
N ASP A 376 11.21 -21.26 -20.40
CA ASP A 376 11.73 -22.62 -20.59
C ASP A 376 10.71 -23.63 -21.13
N TYR A 377 9.41 -23.49 -20.88
CA TYR A 377 8.38 -24.43 -21.35
C TYR A 377 6.98 -23.84 -21.35
N ALA A 378 6.04 -24.53 -22.02
CA ALA A 378 4.64 -24.16 -22.03
C ALA A 378 3.98 -24.56 -20.71
N MET A 379 3.25 -23.62 -20.10
CA MET A 379 2.40 -23.84 -18.95
C MET A 379 0.95 -23.99 -19.37
N THR A 380 0.20 -24.76 -18.60
CA THR A 380 -1.23 -24.95 -18.80
C THR A 380 -1.97 -24.80 -17.47
N PHE A 381 -3.18 -24.25 -17.52
CA PHE A 381 -4.10 -24.21 -16.40
C PHE A 381 -5.46 -24.64 -16.90
N SER A 382 -6.16 -25.49 -16.15
CA SER A 382 -7.55 -25.83 -16.43
C SER A 382 -8.30 -25.98 -15.11
N GLY A 383 -9.18 -25.04 -14.81
CA GLY A 383 -9.85 -25.03 -13.53
C GLY A 383 -10.69 -23.78 -13.31
N GLU A 384 -11.19 -23.67 -12.09
CA GLU A 384 -11.94 -22.51 -11.61
C GLU A 384 -11.01 -21.31 -11.43
N MET A 385 -11.40 -20.17 -11.98
CA MET A 385 -10.69 -18.90 -11.87
C MET A 385 -10.97 -18.25 -10.51
N TRP A 386 -9.97 -17.55 -9.98
CA TRP A 386 -10.15 -16.70 -8.82
C TRP A 386 -10.99 -15.47 -9.17
N GLU A 387 -11.84 -15.07 -8.23
CA GLU A 387 -12.63 -13.85 -8.32
C GLU A 387 -12.05 -12.83 -7.33
N LEU A 388 -11.46 -11.77 -7.86
CA LEU A 388 -10.73 -10.76 -7.10
C LEU A 388 -11.32 -9.36 -7.32
N ASP A 389 -10.92 -8.42 -6.46
CA ASP A 389 -11.17 -6.98 -6.60
C ASP A 389 -12.63 -6.59 -6.90
N PRO A 390 -13.60 -6.98 -6.03
CA PRO A 390 -14.99 -6.62 -6.24
C PRO A 390 -15.20 -5.09 -6.17
N VAL A 391 -16.10 -4.60 -7.02
CA VAL A 391 -16.51 -3.19 -7.07
C VAL A 391 -18.02 -3.10 -7.05
N GLU A 392 -18.57 -2.27 -6.16
CA GLU A 392 -19.98 -1.88 -6.20
C GLU A 392 -20.17 -0.77 -7.23
N VAL A 393 -20.92 -1.04 -8.29
CA VAL A 393 -21.27 -0.03 -9.30
C VAL A 393 -22.58 0.62 -8.91
N ARG A 394 -22.53 1.90 -8.56
CA ARG A 394 -23.71 2.72 -8.27
C ARG A 394 -23.41 4.19 -8.49
N ALA A 395 -24.47 5.00 -8.57
CA ALA A 395 -24.33 6.44 -8.45
C ALA A 395 -23.83 6.81 -7.03
N ARG A 396 -22.89 7.74 -6.96
CA ARG A 396 -22.36 8.30 -5.70
C ARG A 396 -22.21 9.81 -5.83
N THR A 397 -22.47 10.53 -4.74
CA THR A 397 -22.14 11.95 -4.66
C THR A 397 -20.63 12.09 -4.70
N ARG A 398 -20.15 13.02 -5.53
CA ARG A 398 -18.73 13.37 -5.58
C ARG A 398 -18.36 14.12 -4.30
N PRO A 399 -17.30 13.71 -3.58
CA PRO A 399 -16.85 14.45 -2.40
C PRO A 399 -16.29 15.81 -2.81
N THR A 400 -16.27 16.75 -1.86
CA THR A 400 -15.65 18.05 -2.07
C THR A 400 -14.14 17.89 -2.14
N ARG A 401 -13.49 18.48 -3.15
CA ARG A 401 -12.04 18.50 -3.26
C ARG A 401 -11.41 19.17 -2.04
N ARG A 402 -10.38 18.55 -1.47
CA ARG A 402 -9.55 19.17 -0.44
C ARG A 402 -8.40 19.95 -1.06
N HIS A 403 -7.98 20.97 -0.33
CA HIS A 403 -6.82 21.79 -0.61
C HIS A 403 -6.00 21.92 0.67
N GLU A 404 -4.69 22.09 0.53
CA GLU A 404 -3.81 22.43 1.66
C GLU A 404 -4.32 23.67 2.40
N LYS A 405 -4.10 23.69 3.71
CA LYS A 405 -4.48 24.82 4.56
C LYS A 405 -3.27 25.29 5.35
N LEU A 406 -2.94 26.57 5.20
CA LEU A 406 -1.96 27.19 6.09
C LEU A 406 -2.58 27.32 7.48
N GLU A 407 -2.10 26.51 8.42
CA GLU A 407 -2.63 26.50 9.79
C GLU A 407 -2.25 27.76 10.57
N ALA A 408 -3.00 28.01 11.65
CA ALA A 408 -2.92 29.26 12.40
C ALA A 408 -1.52 29.63 12.91
N PRO A 409 -0.69 28.70 13.44
CA PRO A 409 0.65 29.05 13.90
C PRO A 409 1.53 29.62 12.78
N GLU A 410 1.59 28.96 11.62
CA GLU A 410 2.40 29.42 10.49
C GLU A 410 1.82 30.69 9.89
N ALA A 411 0.50 30.79 9.77
CA ALA A 411 -0.16 32.00 9.29
C ALA A 411 0.17 33.22 10.18
N MET A 412 0.25 33.05 11.50
CA MET A 412 0.68 34.10 12.43
C MET A 412 2.14 34.51 12.19
N ILE A 413 3.05 33.56 11.97
CA ILE A 413 4.46 33.88 11.68
C ILE A 413 4.57 34.66 10.37
N PHE A 414 3.91 34.22 9.30
CA PHE A 414 3.89 34.96 8.03
C PHE A 414 3.35 36.39 8.20
N ALA A 415 2.28 36.56 8.98
CA ALA A 415 1.72 37.87 9.27
C ALA A 415 2.66 38.76 10.10
N GLN A 416 3.37 38.20 11.09
CA GLN A 416 4.35 38.91 11.92
C GLN A 416 5.56 39.36 11.11
N GLU A 417 6.06 38.51 10.23
CA GLU A 417 7.19 38.81 9.35
C GLU A 417 6.80 39.67 8.14
N GLY A 418 5.50 39.93 7.93
CA GLY A 418 5.00 40.70 6.79
C GLY A 418 5.26 40.02 5.44
N VAL A 419 5.34 38.69 5.42
CA VAL A 419 5.65 37.89 4.23
C VAL A 419 4.36 37.28 3.71
N ASP A 420 4.06 37.51 2.43
CA ASP A 420 2.94 36.84 1.75
C ASP A 420 3.26 35.35 1.50
N PRO A 421 2.43 34.40 1.98
CA PRO A 421 2.71 32.98 1.83
C PRO A 421 2.80 32.51 0.38
N GLN A 422 2.03 33.08 -0.54
CA GLN A 422 2.02 32.66 -1.94
C GLN A 422 3.29 33.12 -2.67
N VAL A 423 3.72 34.36 -2.39
CA VAL A 423 5.01 34.88 -2.87
C VAL A 423 6.16 34.03 -2.33
N PHE A 424 6.12 33.65 -1.05
CA PHE A 424 7.14 32.79 -0.44
C PHE A 424 7.19 31.39 -1.09
N LYS A 425 6.04 30.74 -1.29
CA LYS A 425 5.95 29.46 -2.01
C LYS A 425 6.53 29.55 -3.43
N THR A 426 6.20 30.63 -4.14
CA THR A 426 6.74 30.87 -5.49
C THR A 426 8.26 31.11 -5.45
N TYR A 427 8.76 31.84 -4.46
CA TYR A 427 10.19 32.05 -4.26
C TYR A 427 10.96 30.74 -4.05
N LEU A 428 10.41 29.84 -3.22
CA LEU A 428 10.97 28.51 -2.97
C LEU A 428 10.99 27.66 -4.25
N ALA A 429 9.86 27.57 -4.94
CA ALA A 429 9.73 26.78 -6.17
C ALA A 429 10.67 27.27 -7.29
N GLN A 430 10.84 28.59 -7.47
CA GLN A 430 11.76 29.15 -8.46
C GLN A 430 13.24 28.87 -8.18
N ARG A 431 13.58 28.38 -6.99
CA ARG A 431 14.95 28.13 -6.52
C ARG A 431 15.20 26.67 -6.15
N ASP A 432 14.25 25.78 -6.45
CA ASP A 432 14.31 24.38 -6.06
C ASP A 432 14.54 24.18 -4.55
N LEU A 433 13.88 25.01 -3.73
CA LEU A 433 13.97 24.97 -2.28
C LEU A 433 12.68 24.37 -1.67
N ALA A 434 12.84 23.74 -0.51
CA ALA A 434 11.75 23.27 0.34
C ALA A 434 11.88 23.86 1.75
N LEU A 435 10.75 24.02 2.43
CA LEU A 435 10.68 24.37 3.86
C LEU A 435 10.03 23.21 4.60
N VAL A 436 10.70 22.74 5.66
CA VAL A 436 10.14 21.77 6.60
C VAL A 436 9.69 22.53 7.85
N VAL A 437 8.44 22.32 8.24
CA VAL A 437 7.88 22.86 9.48
C VAL A 437 7.48 21.70 10.36
N SER A 438 8.07 21.62 11.55
CA SER A 438 7.76 20.57 12.52
C SER A 438 7.11 21.20 13.75
N ARG A 439 5.93 20.70 14.13
CA ARG A 439 5.21 21.12 15.34
C ARG A 439 5.33 20.04 16.39
N ASP A 440 5.58 20.46 17.62
CA ASP A 440 5.51 19.59 18.80
C ASP A 440 6.16 18.21 18.60
N VAL A 441 7.44 18.23 18.21
CA VAL A 441 8.21 17.02 17.87
C VAL A 441 8.49 16.11 19.07
N THR A 442 8.09 16.51 20.27
CA THR A 442 8.36 15.79 21.53
C THR A 442 7.10 15.40 22.30
N GLY A 443 5.92 15.95 21.96
CA GLY A 443 4.72 15.84 22.80
C GLY A 443 3.63 14.89 22.31
N ARG A 444 3.82 14.27 21.13
CA ARG A 444 2.71 13.63 20.42
C ARG A 444 2.12 12.40 21.13
N ASP A 445 2.95 11.43 21.51
CA ASP A 445 2.52 10.29 22.31
C ASP A 445 3.23 10.34 23.67
N LYS A 446 2.47 10.41 24.75
CA LYS A 446 3.00 10.38 26.12
C LYS A 446 3.65 9.04 26.49
N GLY A 447 3.48 8.02 25.65
CA GLY A 447 4.14 6.73 25.72
C GLY A 447 5.34 6.58 24.77
N ASP A 448 5.68 7.60 23.97
CA ASP A 448 6.92 7.59 23.19
C ASP A 448 8.10 7.93 24.09
N PHE A 449 8.79 6.87 24.51
CA PHE A 449 10.05 6.95 25.23
C PHE A 449 11.20 6.44 24.35
N GLN A 450 11.00 6.26 23.05
CA GLN A 450 11.97 5.58 22.19
C GLN A 450 13.09 6.50 21.69
N GLN A 451 12.91 7.80 21.84
CA GLN A 451 13.83 8.84 21.41
C GLN A 451 14.15 9.80 22.59
N PRO A 452 15.34 10.44 22.59
CA PRO A 452 15.82 11.28 23.69
C PRO A 452 14.98 12.54 24.00
#